data_AF-A0A4R4Q4G6-F1
#
_entry.id   AF-A0A4R4Q4G6-F1
#
_cell.length_a   1.000
_cell.length_b   1.000
_cell.length_c   1.000
_cell.angle_alpha   90.00
_cell.angle_beta   90.00
_cell.angle_gamma   90.00
#
_symmetry.space_group_name_H-M   'P 1'
#
loop_
_entity.id
_entity.type
_entity.pdbx_description
1 polymer ?
#
loop_
_entity_poly.entity_id
_entity_poly.type
_entity_poly.pdbx_seq_one_letter_code
_entity_poly.pdbx_strand_id
1 'polypeptide(L)'
;MSDLRGADLGDACRRSNADHDLSHLYAAVVSARVAERLGRGARPPGGGLRSNGDRLMTALVAYEEALERYGLPVPPAIRDELRLRRALP
;
A
#
# COMPACT_ATOMS: atom_id res chain seq x y z
N MET A 1 -22.96 -19.41 -32.37
CA MET A 1 -21.83 -19.79 -31.50
C MET A 1 -20.62 -18.91 -31.84
N SER A 2 -20.47 -17.73 -31.25
CA SER A 2 -19.22 -16.92 -31.29
C SER A 2 -19.33 -15.71 -30.35
N ASP A 3 -19.24 -15.91 -29.02
CA ASP A 3 -19.16 -14.79 -28.05
C ASP A 3 -18.34 -15.16 -26.79
N LEU A 4 -17.13 -15.72 -26.97
CA LEU A 4 -16.21 -16.02 -25.86
C LEU A 4 -14.92 -15.18 -25.86
N ARG A 5 -14.72 -14.30 -26.85
CA ARG A 5 -13.44 -13.56 -27.02
C ARG A 5 -13.43 -12.15 -26.44
N GLY A 6 -14.60 -11.58 -26.12
CA GLY A 6 -14.73 -10.25 -25.49
C GLY A 6 -14.59 -10.27 -23.96
N ALA A 7 -14.97 -11.37 -23.31
CA ALA A 7 -14.89 -11.49 -21.85
C ALA A 7 -13.44 -11.65 -21.35
N ASP A 8 -12.60 -12.37 -22.10
CA ASP A 8 -11.21 -12.67 -21.74
C ASP A 8 -10.31 -11.41 -21.72
N LEU A 9 -10.48 -10.52 -22.69
CA LEU A 9 -9.75 -9.24 -22.75
C LEU A 9 -10.18 -8.28 -21.63
N GLY A 10 -11.46 -8.27 -21.26
CA GLY A 10 -11.97 -7.46 -20.16
C GLY A 10 -11.40 -7.89 -18.80
N ASP A 11 -11.26 -9.19 -18.59
CA ASP A 11 -10.67 -9.74 -17.36
C ASP A 11 -9.15 -9.47 -17.30
N ALA A 12 -8.43 -9.65 -18.41
CA ALA A 12 -6.99 -9.36 -18.50
C ALA A 12 -6.67 -7.88 -18.25
N CYS A 13 -7.46 -6.95 -18.81
CA CYS A 13 -7.30 -5.52 -18.57
C CYS A 13 -7.59 -5.16 -17.10
N ARG A 14 -8.64 -5.73 -16.50
CA ARG A 14 -8.96 -5.52 -15.09
C ARG A 14 -7.83 -6.02 -14.19
N ARG A 15 -7.31 -7.21 -14.47
CA ARG A 15 -6.22 -7.81 -13.72
C ARG A 15 -4.92 -7.01 -13.83
N SER A 16 -4.58 -6.59 -15.05
CA SER A 16 -3.40 -5.73 -15.29
C SER A 16 -3.49 -4.39 -14.56
N ASN A 17 -4.69 -3.79 -14.52
CA ASN A 17 -4.92 -2.56 -13.76
C ASN A 17 -4.80 -2.79 -12.25
N ALA A 18 -5.31 -3.92 -11.74
CA ALA A 18 -5.15 -4.30 -10.33
C ALA A 18 -3.68 -4.53 -9.97
N ASP A 19 -2.93 -5.24 -10.81
CA ASP A 19 -1.50 -5.49 -10.62
C ASP A 19 -0.70 -4.17 -10.66
N HIS A 20 -1.06 -3.24 -11.54
CA HIS A 20 -0.44 -1.91 -11.62
C HIS A 20 -0.74 -1.07 -10.38
N ASP A 21 -2.00 -1.01 -9.94
CA ASP A 21 -2.41 -0.26 -8.74
C ASP A 21 -1.72 -0.81 -7.48
N LEU A 22 -1.73 -2.14 -7.31
CA LEU A 22 -1.03 -2.80 -6.19
C LEU A 22 0.48 -2.56 -6.23
N SER A 23 1.11 -2.61 -7.41
CA SER A 23 2.55 -2.32 -7.56
C SER A 23 2.87 -0.88 -7.18
N HIS A 24 2.03 0.07 -7.60
CA HIS A 24 2.19 1.48 -7.28
C HIS A 24 2.02 1.73 -5.76
N LEU A 25 0.99 1.17 -5.14
CA LEU A 25 0.74 1.28 -3.71
C LEU A 25 1.85 0.62 -2.87
N TYR A 26 2.35 -0.54 -3.32
CA TYR A 26 3.47 -1.19 -2.65
C TYR A 26 4.76 -0.36 -2.74
N ALA A 27 5.04 0.25 -3.89
CA ALA A 27 6.16 1.17 -4.05
C ALA A 27 6.06 2.40 -3.13
N ALA A 28 4.84 2.91 -2.92
CA ALA A 28 4.58 4.00 -1.97
C ALA A 28 4.87 3.58 -0.52
N VAL A 29 4.46 2.37 -0.12
CA VAL A 29 4.78 1.80 1.21
C VAL A 29 6.30 1.66 1.40
N VAL A 30 7.02 1.11 0.42
CA VAL A 30 8.48 0.95 0.49
C VAL A 30 9.17 2.31 0.62
N SER A 31 8.77 3.27 -0.21
CA SER A 31 9.33 4.63 -0.19
C SER A 31 9.08 5.33 1.16
N ALA A 32 7.87 5.21 1.69
CA ALA A 32 7.51 5.79 2.98
C ALA A 32 8.26 5.12 4.16
N ARG A 33 8.50 3.80 4.11
CA ARG A 33 9.36 3.10 5.09
C ARG A 33 10.79 3.60 5.07
N VAL A 34 11.36 3.83 3.88
CA VAL A 34 12.71 4.40 3.75
C VAL A 34 12.76 5.82 4.30
N ALA A 35 11.79 6.67 3.94
CA ALA A 35 11.71 8.05 4.44
C ALA A 35 11.56 8.12 5.98
N GLU A 36 10.74 7.24 6.57
CA GLU A 36 10.56 7.16 8.02
C GLU A 36 11.86 6.71 8.71
N ARG A 37 12.54 5.67 8.19
CA ARG A 37 13.82 5.19 8.73
C ARG A 37 14.92 6.26 8.66
N LEU A 38 15.00 6.99 7.54
CA LEU A 38 15.95 8.10 7.37
C LEU A 38 15.64 9.26 8.33
N GLY A 39 14.36 9.59 8.52
CA GLY A 39 13.93 10.61 9.48
C GLY A 39 14.16 10.24 10.95
N ARG A 40 14.29 8.95 11.28
CA ARG A 40 14.74 8.48 12.60
C ARG A 40 16.26 8.56 12.79
N GLY A 41 17.05 8.40 11.72
CA GLY A 41 18.52 8.45 11.76
C GLY A 41 19.10 9.87 11.77
N ALA A 42 18.45 10.80 11.07
CA ALA A 42 18.79 12.22 11.12
C ALA A 42 17.81 12.93 12.05
N ARG A 43 18.22 13.29 13.28
CA ARG A 43 17.40 14.09 14.20
C ARG A 43 17.07 15.43 13.52
N PRO A 44 15.85 15.65 12.99
CA PRO A 44 15.52 16.92 12.37
C PRO A 44 15.14 17.89 13.50
N PRO A 45 15.58 19.14 13.48
CA PRO A 45 15.07 20.14 14.39
C PRO A 45 13.61 20.45 14.00
N GLY A 46 12.67 19.78 14.68
CA GLY A 46 11.23 20.11 14.67
C GLY A 46 10.47 19.74 13.39
N GLY A 47 9.79 18.58 13.39
CA GLY A 47 8.61 18.36 12.51
C GLY A 47 8.60 17.10 11.64
N GLY A 48 9.75 16.53 11.26
CA GLY A 48 9.79 15.50 10.21
C GLY A 48 9.30 14.09 10.60
N LEU A 49 9.43 13.70 11.87
CA LEU A 49 9.15 12.33 12.32
C LEU A 49 7.65 11.99 12.33
N ARG A 50 6.78 12.91 12.77
CA ARG A 50 5.33 12.70 12.74
C ARG A 50 4.81 12.66 11.31
N SER A 51 5.23 13.62 10.47
CA SER A 51 4.79 13.68 9.06
C SER A 51 5.19 12.45 8.22
N ASN A 52 6.36 11.86 8.48
CA ASN A 52 6.76 10.62 7.79
C ASN A 52 6.00 9.40 8.32
N GLY A 53 5.70 9.35 9.62
CA GLY A 53 4.85 8.32 10.22
C GLY A 53 3.42 8.35 9.67
N ASP A 54 2.84 9.54 9.56
CA ASP A 54 1.49 9.76 9.01
C ASP A 54 1.43 9.35 7.53
N ARG A 55 2.43 9.74 6.72
CA ARG A 55 2.54 9.34 5.32
C ARG A 55 2.63 7.82 5.13
N LEU A 56 3.40 7.14 5.98
CA LEU A 56 3.50 5.69 5.95
C LEU A 56 2.20 5.02 6.39
N MET A 57 1.50 5.57 7.39
CA MET A 57 0.18 5.09 7.78
C MET A 57 -0.83 5.21 6.64
N THR A 58 -0.89 6.35 5.96
CA THR A 58 -1.74 6.56 4.77
C THR A 58 -1.42 5.55 3.67
N ALA A 59 -0.14 5.31 3.37
CA ALA A 59 0.25 4.36 2.34
C ALA A 59 -0.15 2.90 2.69
N LEU A 60 0.01 2.50 3.95
CA LEU A 60 -0.38 1.17 4.42
C LEU A 60 -1.90 0.95 4.35
N VAL A 61 -2.69 1.95 4.75
CA VAL A 61 -4.15 1.90 4.67
C VAL A 61 -4.62 1.81 3.22
N ALA A 62 -4.07 2.63 2.33
CA ALA A 62 -4.42 2.58 0.91
C ALA A 62 -4.10 1.21 0.26
N TYR A 63 -2.99 0.59 0.65
CA TYR A 63 -2.64 -0.76 0.19
C TYR A 63 -3.59 -1.84 0.76
N GLU A 64 -3.98 -1.74 2.04
CA GLU A 64 -4.99 -2.62 2.66
C GLU A 64 -6.34 -2.51 1.94
N GLU A 65 -6.85 -1.28 1.74
CA GLU A 65 -8.11 -1.01 1.05
C GLU A 65 -8.10 -1.53 -0.41
N ALA A 66 -6.97 -1.41 -1.11
CA ALA A 66 -6.83 -1.94 -2.46
C ALA A 66 -6.90 -3.47 -2.49
N LEU A 67 -6.22 -4.15 -1.55
CA LEU A 67 -6.30 -5.61 -1.43
C LEU A 67 -7.73 -6.07 -1.14
N GLU A 68 -8.44 -5.39 -0.24
CA GLU A 68 -9.86 -5.68 0.04
C GLU A 68 -10.73 -5.47 -1.19
N ARG A 69 -10.53 -4.36 -1.94
CA ARG A 69 -11.25 -4.08 -3.19
C ARG A 69 -11.05 -5.16 -4.24
N TYR A 70 -9.85 -5.74 -4.31
CA TYR A 70 -9.53 -6.82 -5.24
C TYR A 70 -9.85 -8.22 -4.70
N GLY A 71 -10.40 -8.33 -3.48
CA GLY A 71 -10.72 -9.61 -2.85
C GLY A 71 -9.50 -10.45 -2.49
N LEU A 72 -8.35 -9.80 -2.28
CA LEU A 72 -7.08 -10.43 -1.97
C LEU A 72 -6.84 -10.45 -0.45
N PRO A 73 -6.20 -11.51 0.09
CA PRO A 73 -5.87 -11.56 1.50
C PRO A 73 -4.79 -10.52 1.86
N VAL A 74 -5.01 -9.79 2.95
CA VAL A 74 -4.02 -8.86 3.48
C VAL A 74 -2.81 -9.62 4.04
N PRO A 75 -1.57 -9.38 3.56
CA PRO A 75 -0.38 -10.04 4.08
C PRO A 75 -0.20 -9.78 5.59
N PRO A 76 0.19 -10.79 6.40
CA PRO A 76 0.36 -10.63 7.84
C PRO A 76 1.28 -9.47 8.22
N ALA A 77 2.38 -9.27 7.47
CA ALA A 77 3.32 -8.18 7.71
C ALA A 77 2.69 -6.77 7.60
N ILE A 78 1.74 -6.57 6.68
CA ILE A 78 1.03 -5.29 6.53
C ILE A 78 0.03 -5.11 7.67
N ARG A 79 -0.74 -6.15 7.97
CA ARG A 79 -1.72 -6.15 9.05
C ARG A 79 -1.06 -5.90 10.42
N ASP A 80 0.05 -6.56 10.68
CA ASP A 80 0.80 -6.43 11.93
C ASP A 80 1.43 -5.04 12.04
N GLU A 81 1.98 -4.49 10.96
CA GLU A 81 2.50 -3.12 10.97
C GLU A 81 1.41 -2.07 11.21
N LEU A 82 0.23 -2.21 10.58
CA LEU A 82 -0.93 -1.37 10.84
C LEU A 82 -1.37 -1.47 12.30
N ARG A 83 -1.41 -2.68 12.85
CA ARG A 83 -1.77 -2.90 14.27
C ARG A 83 -0.78 -2.25 15.21
N LEU A 84 0.53 -2.39 14.96
CA LEU A 84 1.57 -1.75 15.74
C LEU A 84 1.45 -0.22 15.68
N ARG A 85 1.19 0.34 14.49
CA ARG A 85 1.04 1.79 14.31
C ARG A 85 -0.22 2.35 14.97
N ARG A 86 -1.34 1.62 14.92
CA ARG A 86 -2.59 1.99 15.63
C ARG A 86 -2.47 1.91 17.15
N ALA A 87 -1.56 1.09 17.66
CA ALA A 87 -1.31 0.93 19.10
C ALA A 87 -0.32 1.96 19.67
N LEU A 88 0.33 2.76 18.82
CA LEU A 88 1.20 3.86 19.26
C LEU A 88 0.34 5.10 19.58
N PRO A 89 0.52 5.72 20.77
CA PRO A 89 -0.22 6.92 21.19
C PRO A 89 0.23 8.22 20.50
#